data_AF-A0A4Y3G5G8-F1
#
_entry.id   AF-A0A4Y3G5G8-F1
#
_cell.length_a   1.000
_cell.length_b   1.000
_cell.length_c   1.000
_cell.angle_alpha   90.00
_cell.angle_beta   90.00
_cell.angle_gamma   90.00
#
_symmetry.space_group_name_H-M   'P 1'
#
loop_
_entity.id
_entity.type
_entity.pdbx_description
1 polymer ?
#
loop_
_entity_poly.entity_id
_entity_poly.type
_entity_poly.pdbx_seq_one_letter_code
_entity_poly.pdbx_strand_id
1 'polypeptide(L)'
;MQMAFRLFLSLATVLAMPLTSWAQIQDDHNIITIESDMQTADDSTGIITATGNVRISYPAHGVVATSRQAQYFSREARVVLSGDVDVLEKGGNLLRAERVTYQLDKEQAVAEPAEGQQVFSQLTIRSKVPILMPLIP
;
A
#
# COMPACT_ATOMS: atom_id res chain seq x y z
N MET A 1 79.44 22.33 14.00
CA MET A 1 79.04 23.41 13.08
C MET A 1 78.31 22.76 11.91
N GLN A 2 77.08 23.24 11.61
CA GLN A 2 76.13 22.84 10.54
C GLN A 2 75.47 21.45 10.74
N MET A 3 74.26 21.30 11.28
CA MET A 3 72.93 21.88 10.97
C MET A 3 72.39 21.37 9.63
N ALA A 4 71.47 20.39 9.67
CA ALA A 4 70.49 20.14 8.60
C ALA A 4 69.40 19.18 9.10
N PHE A 5 68.42 19.77 9.79
CA PHE A 5 67.08 19.21 9.99
C PHE A 5 66.38 19.17 8.63
N ARG A 6 66.02 17.98 8.13
CA ARG A 6 65.02 17.82 7.06
C ARG A 6 64.05 16.71 7.39
N LEU A 7 62.91 17.18 7.89
CA LEU A 7 61.65 16.50 8.05
C LEU A 7 61.19 15.94 6.69
N PHE A 8 61.11 14.63 6.55
CA PHE A 8 60.36 13.96 5.49
C PHE A 8 59.39 12.99 6.17
N LEU A 9 58.21 13.50 6.52
CA LEU A 9 57.06 12.70 6.90
C LEU A 9 56.10 12.70 5.72
N SER A 10 56.33 11.80 4.77
CA SER A 10 55.37 11.50 3.70
C SER A 10 54.69 10.18 4.04
N LEU A 11 53.59 10.27 4.78
CA LEU A 11 52.65 9.16 4.94
C LEU A 11 51.29 9.62 4.43
N ALA A 12 51.09 9.50 3.12
CA ALA A 12 49.77 9.62 2.52
C ALA A 12 49.00 8.33 2.80
N THR A 13 48.36 8.26 3.97
CA THR A 13 47.44 7.18 4.32
C THR A 13 46.19 7.35 3.46
N VAL A 14 46.06 6.58 2.38
CA VAL A 14 44.80 6.41 1.66
C VAL A 14 43.91 5.56 2.56
N LEU A 15 43.08 6.21 3.39
CA LEU A 15 42.00 5.52 4.08
C LEU A 15 40.96 5.16 3.00
N ALA A 16 41.03 3.94 2.49
CA ALA A 16 39.94 3.33 1.74
C ALA A 16 38.76 3.18 2.70
N MET A 17 37.92 4.22 2.80
CA MET A 17 36.67 4.10 3.53
C MET A 17 35.79 3.10 2.78
N PRO A 18 35.40 1.98 3.41
CA PRO A 18 34.40 1.11 2.83
C PRO A 18 33.13 1.92 2.66
N LEU A 19 32.55 1.80 1.47
CA LEU A 19 31.20 2.24 1.12
C LEU A 19 30.28 1.96 2.30
N THR A 20 29.89 2.97 3.08
CA THR A 20 28.73 2.84 3.94
C THR A 20 27.56 2.63 2.98
N SER A 21 27.15 1.37 2.85
CA SER A 21 25.95 0.99 2.17
C SER A 21 24.81 1.68 2.92
N TRP A 22 24.33 2.80 2.38
CA TRP A 22 23.06 3.33 2.81
C TRP A 22 22.06 2.29 2.33
N ALA A 23 21.60 1.44 3.25
CA ALA A 23 20.40 0.68 3.01
C ALA A 23 19.31 1.71 2.78
N GLN A 24 19.03 2.03 1.52
CA GLN A 24 17.78 2.67 1.17
C GLN A 24 16.71 1.66 1.59
N ILE A 25 16.03 1.96 2.70
CA ILE A 25 14.77 1.30 3.04
C ILE A 25 13.81 1.72 1.94
N GLN A 26 13.81 0.93 0.89
CA GLN A 26 12.96 1.11 -0.27
C GLN A 26 11.87 0.07 -0.15
N ASP A 27 10.82 0.39 0.62
CA ASP A 27 9.42 0.18 0.24
C ASP A 27 8.48 0.70 1.35
N ASP A 28 8.24 2.01 1.37
CA ASP A 28 7.30 2.65 2.32
C ASP A 28 5.89 2.75 1.72
N HIS A 29 5.60 1.98 0.67
CA HIS A 29 4.43 2.22 -0.18
C HIS A 29 3.25 1.29 0.09
N ASN A 30 3.44 0.11 0.68
CA ASN A 30 2.36 -0.85 0.93
C ASN A 30 1.78 -0.76 2.35
N ILE A 31 1.47 0.45 2.81
CA ILE A 31 0.83 0.65 4.11
C ILE A 31 -0.69 0.76 3.90
N ILE A 32 -1.43 -0.03 4.68
CA ILE A 32 -2.88 0.08 4.81
C ILE A 32 -3.18 0.69 6.17
N THR A 33 -3.91 1.79 6.18
CA THR A 33 -4.35 2.47 7.40
C THR A 33 -5.83 2.20 7.61
N ILE A 34 -6.22 1.85 8.84
CA ILE A 34 -7.61 1.64 9.26
C ILE A 34 -7.91 2.59 10.42
N GLU A 35 -8.86 3.49 10.24
CA GLU A 35 -9.39 4.42 11.25
C GLU A 35 -10.83 4.00 11.61
N SER A 36 -11.20 4.08 12.89
CA SER A 36 -12.57 3.76 13.37
C SER A 36 -12.79 4.22 14.80
N ASP A 37 -14.03 4.16 15.28
CA ASP A 37 -14.39 4.49 16.67
C ASP A 37 -13.82 3.47 17.68
N MET A 38 -13.85 2.18 17.35
CA MET A 38 -13.32 1.11 18.20
C MET A 38 -12.58 0.07 17.36
N GLN A 39 -11.38 -0.32 17.83
CA GLN A 39 -10.59 -1.40 17.24
C GLN A 39 -10.23 -2.45 18.31
N THR A 40 -10.37 -3.72 17.96
CA THR A 40 -9.91 -4.84 18.77
C THR A 40 -8.99 -5.71 17.92
N ALA A 41 -7.83 -6.07 18.45
CA ALA A 41 -6.91 -7.00 17.83
C ALA A 41 -6.79 -8.25 18.70
N ASP A 42 -7.00 -9.41 18.09
CA ASP A 42 -6.81 -10.70 18.74
C ASP A 42 -5.68 -11.46 18.04
N ASP A 43 -4.50 -11.47 18.65
CA ASP A 43 -3.31 -12.13 18.13
C ASP A 43 -3.47 -13.66 18.07
N SER A 44 -4.34 -14.24 18.91
CA SER A 44 -4.58 -15.69 18.96
C SER A 44 -5.33 -16.18 17.72
N THR A 45 -6.23 -15.36 17.18
CA THR A 45 -6.95 -15.62 15.92
C THR A 45 -6.29 -14.95 14.72
N GLY A 46 -5.49 -13.90 14.94
CA GLY A 46 -4.92 -13.06 13.90
C GLY A 46 -5.95 -12.13 13.25
N ILE A 47 -7.03 -11.82 13.96
CA ILE A 47 -8.15 -11.00 13.47
C ILE A 47 -8.08 -9.63 14.14
N ILE A 48 -8.08 -8.58 13.31
CA ILE A 48 -8.32 -7.20 13.77
C ILE A 48 -9.72 -6.79 13.33
N THR A 49 -10.53 -6.35 14.28
CA THR A 49 -11.90 -5.88 14.05
C THR A 49 -11.97 -4.38 14.32
N ALA A 50 -12.48 -3.62 13.35
CA ALA A 50 -12.74 -2.19 13.44
C ALA A 50 -14.24 -1.92 13.28
N THR A 51 -14.82 -1.10 14.14
CA THR A 51 -16.27 -0.82 14.14
C THR A 51 -16.54 0.66 14.39
N GLY A 52 -17.56 1.19 13.72
CA GLY A 52 -17.97 2.59 13.82
C GLY A 52 -17.08 3.50 12.99
N ASN A 53 -17.70 4.29 12.09
CA ASN A 53 -17.02 5.26 11.21
C ASN A 53 -15.74 4.71 10.55
N VAL A 54 -15.78 3.47 10.07
CA VAL A 54 -14.58 2.81 9.57
C VAL A 54 -14.13 3.46 8.28
N ARG A 55 -12.85 3.85 8.20
CA ARG A 55 -12.19 4.36 7.01
C ARG A 55 -10.88 3.61 6.78
N ILE A 56 -10.76 2.99 5.61
CA ILE A 56 -9.53 2.35 5.14
C ILE A 56 -8.88 3.21 4.07
N SER A 57 -7.58 3.43 4.18
CA SER A 57 -6.78 4.13 3.18
C SER A 57 -5.64 3.24 2.71
N TYR A 58 -5.51 3.05 1.40
CA TYR A 58 -4.44 2.31 0.76
C TYR A 58 -3.76 3.19 -0.30
N PRO A 59 -2.78 4.02 0.10
CA PRO A 59 -2.21 5.04 -0.77
C PRO A 59 -1.49 4.51 -2.01
N ALA A 60 -0.81 3.35 -1.92
CA ALA A 60 -0.14 2.72 -3.08
C ALA A 60 -1.09 2.46 -4.25
N HIS A 61 -2.33 2.06 -3.95
CA HIS A 61 -3.34 1.79 -4.97
C HIS A 61 -4.31 2.97 -5.17
N GLY A 62 -4.12 4.06 -4.41
CA GLY A 62 -4.98 5.22 -4.45
C GLY A 62 -6.43 4.89 -4.07
N VAL A 63 -6.63 3.96 -3.12
CA VAL A 63 -7.96 3.49 -2.69
C VAL A 63 -8.29 4.07 -1.32
N VAL A 64 -9.52 4.53 -1.16
CA VAL A 64 -10.14 4.85 0.13
C VAL A 64 -11.46 4.10 0.21
N ALA A 65 -11.75 3.45 1.33
CA ALA A 65 -13.01 2.78 1.56
C ALA A 65 -13.62 3.19 2.90
N THR A 66 -14.94 3.30 2.96
CA THR A 66 -15.69 3.53 4.20
C THR A 66 -16.72 2.43 4.42
N SER A 67 -17.00 2.11 5.68
CA SER A 67 -18.00 1.09 6.05
C SER A 67 -18.43 1.24 7.52
N ARG A 68 -19.40 0.43 7.96
CA ARG A 68 -19.76 0.32 9.38
C ARG A 68 -18.79 -0.55 10.19
N GLN A 69 -18.26 -1.59 9.57
CA GLN A 69 -17.32 -2.53 10.19
C GLN A 69 -16.30 -3.02 9.16
N ALA A 70 -15.07 -3.24 9.64
CA ALA A 70 -14.05 -3.98 8.91
C ALA A 70 -13.44 -5.08 9.78
N GLN A 71 -13.03 -6.17 9.13
CA GLN A 71 -12.23 -7.23 9.73
C GLN A 71 -11.01 -7.49 8.85
N TYR A 72 -9.82 -7.52 9.45
CA TYR A 72 -8.58 -7.90 8.78
C TYR A 72 -8.09 -9.24 9.33
N PHE A 73 -8.02 -10.22 8.45
CA PHE A 73 -7.54 -11.58 8.70
C PHE A 73 -6.06 -11.62 8.29
N SER A 74 -5.17 -11.30 9.23
CA SER A 74 -3.72 -11.18 8.98
C SER A 74 -3.11 -12.46 8.41
N ARG A 75 -3.56 -13.63 8.86
CA ARG A 75 -3.08 -14.95 8.40
C ARG A 75 -3.47 -15.28 6.96
N GLU A 76 -4.50 -14.62 6.44
CA GLU A 76 -5.07 -14.86 5.11
C GLU A 76 -4.84 -13.68 4.16
N ALA A 77 -4.17 -12.62 4.63
CA ALA A 77 -4.03 -11.37 3.91
C ALA A 77 -5.37 -10.91 3.30
N ARG A 78 -6.42 -10.89 4.13
CA ARG A 78 -7.81 -10.65 3.68
C ARG A 78 -8.49 -9.59 4.51
N VAL A 79 -9.11 -8.61 3.86
CA VAL A 79 -9.93 -7.57 4.48
C VAL A 79 -11.39 -7.79 4.10
N VAL A 80 -12.29 -7.75 5.08
CA VAL A 80 -13.74 -7.80 4.89
C VAL A 80 -14.34 -6.52 5.42
N LEU A 81 -14.97 -5.75 4.54
CA LEU A 81 -15.77 -4.58 4.85
C LEU A 81 -17.24 -4.96 4.84
N SER A 82 -18.02 -4.47 5.80
CA SER A 82 -19.45 -4.75 5.89
C SER A 82 -20.27 -3.56 6.39
N GLY A 83 -21.47 -3.43 5.82
CA GLY A 83 -22.44 -2.39 6.12
C GLY A 83 -22.09 -1.08 5.43
N ASP A 84 -22.95 -0.65 4.50
CA ASP A 84 -22.81 0.60 3.71
C ASP A 84 -21.39 0.80 3.16
N VAL A 85 -20.86 -0.19 2.46
CA VAL A 85 -19.49 -0.09 1.94
C VAL A 85 -19.47 0.84 0.73
N ASP A 86 -18.58 1.84 0.78
CA ASP A 86 -18.27 2.74 -0.34
C ASP A 86 -16.75 2.71 -0.56
N VAL A 87 -16.32 2.45 -1.80
CA VAL A 87 -14.91 2.41 -2.20
C VAL A 87 -14.69 3.44 -3.32
N LEU A 88 -13.70 4.29 -3.13
CA LEU A 88 -13.28 5.32 -4.07
C LEU A 88 -11.81 5.10 -4.45
N GLU A 89 -11.55 5.01 -5.75
CA GLU A 89 -10.19 4.94 -6.28
C GLU A 89 -9.76 6.26 -6.93
N LYS A 90 -8.44 6.49 -7.00
CA LYS A 90 -7.79 7.70 -7.56
C LYS A 90 -8.11 7.98 -9.05
N GLY A 91 -8.86 7.13 -9.73
CA GLY A 91 -9.39 7.34 -11.08
C GLY A 91 -10.83 7.86 -11.14
N GLY A 92 -11.47 8.11 -10.00
CA GLY A 92 -12.91 8.37 -9.91
C GLY A 92 -13.78 7.12 -10.04
N ASN A 93 -13.16 5.93 -9.98
CA ASN A 93 -13.91 4.68 -9.91
C ASN A 93 -14.56 4.58 -8.54
N LEU A 94 -15.81 4.12 -8.52
CA LEU A 94 -16.64 4.00 -7.34
C LEU A 94 -17.24 2.60 -7.28
N LEU A 95 -17.34 2.03 -6.08
CA LEU A 95 -18.02 0.78 -5.80
C LEU A 95 -18.84 0.94 -4.51
N ARG A 96 -20.12 0.56 -4.56
CA ARG A 96 -21.03 0.51 -3.41
C ARG A 96 -21.64 -0.88 -3.26
N ALA A 97 -21.58 -1.42 -2.06
CA ALA A 97 -22.05 -2.77 -1.75
C ALA A 97 -22.41 -2.90 -0.26
N GLU A 98 -23.05 -4.00 0.12
CA GLU A 98 -23.27 -4.32 1.54
C GLU A 98 -22.02 -4.95 2.14
N ARG A 99 -21.32 -5.79 1.38
CA ARG A 99 -20.07 -6.43 1.79
C ARG A 99 -19.04 -6.36 0.67
N VAL A 100 -17.79 -6.05 1.03
CA VAL A 100 -16.65 -6.12 0.11
C VAL A 100 -15.54 -6.93 0.77
N THR A 101 -15.08 -7.97 0.10
CA THR A 101 -13.93 -8.77 0.52
C THR A 101 -12.75 -8.50 -0.40
N TYR A 102 -11.64 -8.03 0.15
CA TYR A 102 -10.39 -7.80 -0.58
C TYR A 102 -9.33 -8.82 -0.17
N GLN A 103 -8.76 -9.52 -1.15
CA GLN A 103 -7.63 -10.43 -0.97
C GLN A 103 -6.37 -9.70 -1.40
N LEU A 104 -5.52 -9.36 -0.43
CA LEU A 104 -4.32 -8.55 -0.63
C LEU A 104 -3.31 -9.26 -1.53
N ASP A 105 -3.05 -10.54 -1.27
CA ASP A 105 -2.08 -11.33 -2.06
C ASP A 105 -2.45 -11.49 -3.53
N LYS A 106 -3.77 -11.47 -3.83
CA LYS A 106 -4.30 -11.66 -5.19
C LYS A 106 -4.70 -10.36 -5.86
N GLU A 107 -4.68 -9.26 -5.11
CA GLU A 107 -5.22 -7.96 -5.50
C GLU A 107 -6.68 -8.06 -6.04
N GLN A 108 -7.49 -8.91 -5.42
CA GLN A 108 -8.85 -9.23 -5.88
C GLN A 108 -9.91 -8.75 -4.90
N ALA A 109 -10.93 -8.06 -5.42
CA ALA A 109 -12.11 -7.64 -4.68
C ALA A 109 -13.34 -8.45 -5.11
N VAL A 110 -14.14 -8.88 -4.14
CA VAL A 110 -15.48 -9.43 -4.34
C VAL A 110 -16.46 -8.55 -3.60
N ALA A 111 -17.50 -8.09 -4.29
CA ALA A 111 -18.55 -7.25 -3.72
C ALA A 111 -19.89 -7.99 -3.74
N GLU A 112 -20.65 -7.90 -2.66
CA GLU A 112 -21.91 -8.60 -2.48
C GLU A 112 -23.00 -7.62 -2.02
N PRO A 113 -24.22 -7.74 -2.58
CA PRO A 113 -25.33 -6.88 -2.20
C PRO A 113 -25.97 -7.34 -0.89
N ALA A 114 -26.76 -6.45 -0.28
CA ALA A 114 -27.75 -6.87 0.70
C ALA A 114 -28.87 -7.68 0.01
N GLU A 115 -29.67 -8.39 0.81
CA GLU A 115 -30.80 -9.16 0.30
C GLU A 115 -31.77 -8.25 -0.48
N GLY A 116 -32.11 -8.66 -1.70
CA GLY A 116 -32.98 -7.88 -2.60
C GLY A 116 -32.37 -6.59 -3.17
N GLN A 117 -31.07 -6.33 -2.94
CA GLN A 117 -30.35 -5.16 -3.46
C GLN A 117 -29.37 -5.55 -4.58
N GLN A 118 -28.65 -4.55 -5.11
CA GLN A 118 -27.62 -4.72 -6.13
C GLN A 118 -26.32 -4.06 -5.68
N VAL A 119 -25.20 -4.62 -6.13
CA VAL A 119 -23.91 -3.94 -6.11
C VAL A 119 -23.93 -2.87 -7.19
N PHE A 120 -23.39 -1.68 -6.88
CA PHE A 120 -23.27 -0.58 -7.82
C PHE A 120 -21.79 -0.26 -8.07
N SER A 121 -21.40 -0.12 -9.34
CA SER A 121 -20.06 0.33 -9.71
C SER A 121 -20.12 1.36 -10.84
N GLN A 122 -19.24 2.37 -10.77
CA GLN A 122 -18.99 3.31 -11.85
C GLN A 122 -17.50 3.28 -12.17
N LEU A 123 -17.16 3.01 -13.43
CA LEU A 123 -15.78 2.76 -13.86
C LEU A 123 -15.42 3.64 -15.06
N THR A 124 -14.21 4.18 -15.06
CA THR A 124 -13.63 4.85 -16.23
C THR A 124 -12.75 3.88 -17.01
N ILE A 125 -13.23 3.42 -18.17
CA ILE A 125 -12.46 2.52 -19.04
C ILE A 125 -11.54 3.37 -19.93
N ARG A 126 -10.22 3.24 -19.74
CA ARG A 126 -9.23 3.87 -20.63
C ARG A 126 -8.82 2.89 -21.71
N SER A 127 -9.14 3.20 -22.96
CA SER A 127 -8.66 2.45 -24.12
C SER A 127 -7.14 2.64 -24.24
N LYS A 128 -6.35 1.59 -24.03
CA LYS A 128 -4.93 1.60 -24.39
C LYS A 128 -4.85 1.59 -25.92
N VAL A 129 -4.69 2.74 -26.55
CA VAL A 129 -4.45 2.82 -28.00
C VAL A 129 -3.12 2.07 -28.26
N PRO A 130 -3.11 1.01 -29.08
CA PRO A 130 -1.86 0.37 -29.47
C PRO A 130 -1.01 1.41 -30.19
N ILE A 131 0.19 1.67 -29.68
CA ILE A 131 1.17 2.46 -30.44
C ILE A 131 1.57 1.60 -31.62
N LEU A 132 0.96 1.84 -32.79
CA LEU A 132 1.45 1.32 -34.06
C LEU A 132 2.82 1.96 -34.28
N MET A 133 3.89 1.22 -33.98
CA MET A 133 5.24 1.64 -34.34
C MET A 133 5.29 1.76 -35.87
N PRO A 134 5.72 2.90 -36.44
CA PRO A 134 5.91 2.97 -37.88
C PRO A 134 6.93 1.92 -38.30
N LEU A 135 6.57 1.09 -39.28
CA LEU A 135 7.51 0.21 -39.96
C LEU A 135 8.54 1.11 -40.63
N ILE A 136 9.74 1.17 -40.08
CA ILE A 136 10.88 1.82 -40.73
C ILE A 136 11.28 0.90 -41.91
N PRO A 137 11.37 1.43 -43.15
CA PRO A 137 11.67 0.64 -44.35
C PRO A 137 13.11 0.13 -44.41
#